data_AF-A0A6M0IIY6-F1
#
_entry.id   AF-A0A6M0IIY6-F1
#
_cell.length_a   1.000
_cell.length_b   1.000
_cell.length_c   1.000
_cell.angle_alpha   90.00
_cell.angle_beta   90.00
_cell.angle_gamma   90.00
#
_symmetry.space_group_name_H-M   'P 1'
#
loop_
_entity.id
_entity.type
_entity.pdbx_description
1 polymer ?
#
loop_
_entity_poly.entity_id
_entity_poly.type
_entity_poly.pdbx_seq_one_letter_code
_entity_poly.pdbx_strand_id
1 'polypeptide(L)' 'MKDPLTMILLGIGVLLCFAGYCYALIDWVVDYQSGVYQRQQLEALYETSALLLYTALGLRFMNRRINLF' A
#
# COMPACT_ATOMS: atom_id res chain seq x y z
N MET A 1 14.74 -14.49 -21.30
CA MET A 1 15.11 -13.14 -20.80
C MET A 1 13.85 -12.30 -20.83
N LYS A 2 13.47 -11.63 -19.73
CA LYS A 2 12.27 -10.79 -19.73
C LYS A 2 12.56 -9.53 -20.55
N ASP A 3 11.61 -9.12 -21.38
CA ASP A 3 11.74 -7.98 -22.28
C ASP A 3 11.97 -6.66 -21.48
N PRO A 4 12.89 -5.78 -21.90
CA PRO A 4 13.19 -4.53 -21.20
C PRO A 4 11.98 -3.63 -21.01
N LEU A 5 11.02 -3.60 -21.96
CA LEU A 5 9.77 -2.87 -21.82
C LEU A 5 8.95 -3.41 -20.65
N THR A 6 8.90 -4.74 -20.50
CA THR A 6 8.18 -5.37 -19.38
C THR A 6 8.80 -4.97 -18.04
N MET A 7 10.13 -4.86 -17.96
CA MET A 7 10.81 -4.40 -16.74
C MET A 7 10.50 -2.94 -16.40
N ILE A 8 10.49 -2.08 -17.42
CA ILE A 8 10.14 -0.66 -17.24
C ILE A 8 8.69 -0.53 -16.76
N LEU A 9 7.75 -1.23 -17.40
CA LEU A 9 6.34 -1.21 -17.01
C LEU A 9 6.13 -1.73 -15.58
N LEU A 10 6.82 -2.80 -15.19
CA LEU A 10 6.78 -3.30 -13.82
C LEU A 10 7.36 -2.28 -12.83
N GLY A 11 8.48 -1.64 -13.16
CA GLY A 11 9.10 -0.61 -12.33
C GLY A 11 8.16 0.58 -12.11
N ILE A 12 7.56 1.10 -13.18
CA ILE A 12 6.55 2.17 -13.11
C ILE A 12 5.35 1.72 -12.27
N GLY A 13 4.86 0.50 -12.49
CA GLY A 13 3.74 -0.06 -11.72
C GLY A 13 4.03 -0.11 -10.21
N VAL A 14 5.23 -0.54 -9.81
CA VAL A 14 5.65 -0.54 -8.40
C VAL A 14 5.65 0.88 -7.82
N LEU A 15 6.20 1.86 -8.56
CA LEU A 15 6.24 3.25 -8.12
C LEU A 15 4.84 3.85 -7.96
N LEU A 16 3.93 3.58 -8.91
CA LEU A 16 2.55 4.04 -8.84
C LEU A 16 1.79 3.41 -7.67
N CYS A 17 1.96 2.10 -7.44
CA CYS A 17 1.36 1.43 -6.29
C CYS A 17 1.90 1.99 -4.96
N PHE A 18 3.20 2.29 -4.88
CA PHE A 18 3.80 2.90 -3.70
C PHE A 18 3.29 4.32 -3.46
N ALA A 19 3.20 5.14 -4.52
CA ALA A 19 2.62 6.48 -4.43
C ALA A 19 1.15 6.43 -3.96
N GLY A 20 0.36 5.50 -4.50
CA GLY A 20 -1.01 5.26 -4.07
C GLY A 20 -1.12 4.84 -2.61
N TYR A 21 -0.22 3.99 -2.12
CA TYR A 21 -0.14 3.64 -0.70
C TYR A 21 0.15 4.86 0.18
N CYS A 22 1.13 5.70 -0.20
CA CYS A 22 1.44 6.93 0.54
C CYS A 22 0.24 7.89 0.56
N TYR A 23 -0.45 8.04 -0.56
CA TYR A 23 -1.67 8.86 -0.65
C TYR A 23 -2.76 8.32 0.28
N ALA A 24 -3.06 7.02 0.22
CA ALA A 24 -4.06 6.39 1.08
C ALA A 24 -3.70 6.50 2.58
N LEU A 25 -2.41 6.46 2.92
CA LEU A 25 -1.97 6.64 4.31
C LEU A 25 -2.22 8.07 4.80
N ILE A 26 -1.96 9.07 3.96
CA ILE A 26 -2.24 10.47 4.30
C ILE A 26 -3.74 10.68 4.50
N ASP A 27 -4.53 10.19 3.56
CA ASP A 27 -6.00 10.26 3.59
C ASP A 27 -6.55 9.61 4.87
N TRP A 28 -6.05 8.42 5.20
CA TRP A 28 -6.43 7.70 6.41
C TRP A 28 -6.16 8.50 7.70
N VAL A 29 -5.02 9.20 7.76
CA VAL A 29 -4.70 10.08 8.90
C VAL A 29 -5.65 11.27 8.96
N VAL A 30 -5.96 11.88 7.82
CA VAL A 30 -6.90 13.02 7.74
C VAL A 30 -8.29 12.60 8.19
N ASP A 31 -8.79 11.44 7.74
CA ASP A 31 -10.12 10.95 8.08
C ASP A 31 -10.26 10.46 9.51
N TYR A 32 -9.19 9.90 10.06
CA TYR A 32 -9.11 9.61 11.48
C TYR A 32 -9.22 10.90 12.31
N GLN A 33 -8.46 11.94 11.95
CA GLN A 33 -8.43 13.22 12.69
C GLN A 33 -9.73 14.02 12.55
N SER A 34 -10.36 13.99 11.38
CA SER A 34 -11.62 14.69 11.10
C SER A 34 -12.84 13.99 11.71
N GLY A 35 -12.66 12.77 12.24
CA GLY A 35 -13.72 11.97 12.84
C GLY A 35 -14.68 11.35 11.82
N VAL A 36 -14.31 11.29 10.53
CA VAL A 36 -15.10 10.62 9.48
C VAL A 36 -15.36 9.16 9.84
N TYR A 37 -14.34 8.47 10.35
CA TYR A 37 -14.44 7.05 10.74
C TYR A 37 -15.43 6.75 11.87
N GLN A 38 -15.79 7.73 12.69
CA GLN A 38 -16.84 7.55 13.70
C GLN A 38 -18.22 7.46 13.05
N ARG A 39 -18.42 8.14 11.92
CA ARG A 39 -19.67 8.16 11.15
C ARG A 39 -19.70 7.07 10.08
N GLN A 40 -18.55 6.76 9.49
CA GLN A 40 -18.39 5.80 8.40
C GLN A 40 -17.43 4.67 8.81
N GLN A 41 -17.91 3.78 9.68
CA GLN A 41 -17.08 2.68 10.20
C GLN A 41 -16.66 1.67 9.12
N LEU A 42 -17.46 1.50 8.06
CA LEU A 42 -17.12 0.61 6.95
C LEU A 42 -15.94 1.14 6.13
N GLU A 43 -15.92 2.44 5.84
CA GLU A 43 -14.81 3.12 5.17
C GLU A 43 -13.51 2.93 5.96
N ALA A 44 -13.57 3.20 7.27
CA ALA A 44 -12.46 2.98 8.19
C ALA A 44 -11.93 1.53 8.12
N LEU A 45 -12.83 0.54 8.07
CA LEU A 45 -12.44 -0.88 8.01
C LEU A 45 -11.78 -1.22 6.67
N TYR A 46 -12.36 -0.78 5.55
CA TYR A 46 -11.81 -1.06 4.22
C TYR A 46 -10.43 -0.44 4.03
N GLU A 47 -10.27 0.84 4.36
CA GLU A 47 -8.99 1.54 4.18
C GLU A 47 -7.92 1.00 5.11
N THR A 48 -8.26 0.75 6.39
CA THR A 48 -7.32 0.13 7.34
C THR A 48 -6.89 -1.24 6.84
N SER A 49 -7.84 -2.06 6.37
CA SER A 49 -7.52 -3.41 5.88
C SER A 49 -6.65 -3.37 4.62
N ALA A 50 -6.87 -2.41 3.71
CA ALA A 50 -6.07 -2.22 2.50
C ALA A 50 -4.63 -1.81 2.85
N LEU A 51 -4.46 -0.86 3.77
CA LEU A 51 -3.14 -0.44 4.26
C LEU A 51 -2.40 -1.62 4.90
N LEU A 52 -3.03 -2.33 5.84
CA LEU A 52 -2.42 -3.48 6.50
C LEU A 52 -2.03 -4.58 5.52
N LEU A 53 -2.90 -4.88 4.54
CA LEU A 53 -2.63 -5.89 3.53
C LEU A 53 -1.44 -5.52 2.65
N TYR A 54 -1.37 -4.26 2.18
CA TYR A 54 -0.23 -3.77 1.41
C TYR A 54 1.07 -3.89 2.21
N THR A 55 1.08 -3.41 3.46
CA THR A 55 2.25 -3.49 4.34
C THR A 55 2.67 -4.93 4.61
N ALA A 56 1.73 -5.81 4.95
CA ALA A 56 2.01 -7.22 5.22
C ALA A 56 2.58 -7.95 4.01
N LEU A 57 2.07 -7.68 2.81
CA LEU A 57 2.60 -8.25 1.57
C LEU A 57 3.99 -7.71 1.25
N GLY A 58 4.25 -6.42 1.48
CA GLY A 58 5.57 -5.81 1.36
C GLY A 58 6.59 -6.46 2.30
N LEU A 59 6.25 -6.61 3.58
CA LEU A 59 7.09 -7.29 4.57
C LEU A 59 7.33 -8.76 4.20
N ARG A 60 6.30 -9.48 3.76
CA ARG A 60 6.44 -10.86 3.29
C ARG A 60 7.35 -10.97 2.08
N PHE A 61 7.27 -10.02 1.14
CA PHE A 61 8.16 -9.96 -0.01
C PHE A 61 9.61 -9.72 0.42
N MET A 62 9.84 -8.71 1.27
CA MET A 62 11.17 -8.40 1.81
C MET A 62 11.76 -9.60 2.53
N ASN A 63 11.03 -10.26 3.43
CA ASN A 63 11.51 -11.42 4.17
C ASN A 63 11.94 -12.56 3.24
N ARG A 64 11.21 -12.80 2.14
CA ARG A 64 11.51 -13.87 1.17
C ARG A 64 12.64 -13.54 0.18
N ARG A 65 13.01 -12.27 0.02
CA ARG A 65 13.94 -11.82 -1.05
C ARG A 65 15.20 -11.15 -0.52
N ILE A 66 15.14 -10.59 0.67
CA ILE A 66 16.22 -9.80 1.25
C ILE A 66 16.97 -10.59 2.34
N ASN A 67 16.48 -11.78 2.77
CA ASN A 67 17.07 -12.55 3.88
C ASN A 67 17.43 -11.63 5.06
N LEU A 68 16.43 -10.92 5.57
CA LEU A 68 16.63 -9.98 6.67
C LEU A 68 16.81 -10.67 8.03
N PHE A 69 16.74 -12.01 8.08
CA PHE A 69 17.04 -12.85 9.25
C PHE A 69 17.54 -14.22 8.81
#